data_AF-A0A846NH49-F1
#
_entry.id   AF-A0A846NH49-F1
#
_cell.length_a   1.000
_cell.length_b   1.000
_cell.length_c   1.000
_cell.angle_alpha   90.00
_cell.angle_beta   90.00
_cell.angle_gamma   90.00
#
_symmetry.space_group_name_H-M   'P 1'
#
loop_
_entity.id
_entity.type
_entity.pdbx_description
1 polymer ?
#
loop_
_entity_poly.entity_id
_entity_poly.type
_entity_poly.pdbx_seq_one_letter_code
_entity_poly.pdbx_strand_id
1 'polypeptide(L)'
;YSGIVDAAYQEYTEACVLLQLVDEDRFVSFEEIGAPMFSFVLGLADVIGELRRKALDSLRERNVPRAEKYLNLMDQIYIDLTGMGDAYFLIRGLRRKCDIARRIIEATRGDVSAEVSRKSLESSIEKFRKELGERR
;
A
#
# COMPACT_ATOMS: atom_id res chain seq x y z
N TYR A 1 21.59 -12.13 -20.01
CA TYR A 1 20.32 -12.84 -20.15
C TYR A 1 19.56 -13.02 -18.83
N SER A 2 20.20 -13.13 -17.64
CA SER A 2 19.45 -13.33 -16.38
C SER A 2 18.56 -12.14 -15.97
N GLY A 3 19.02 -10.89 -16.16
CA GLY A 3 18.28 -9.71 -15.68
C GLY A 3 16.90 -9.48 -16.30
N ILE A 4 16.62 -9.98 -17.52
CA ILE A 4 15.28 -9.89 -18.12
C ILE A 4 14.32 -10.89 -17.46
N VAL A 5 14.83 -12.09 -17.16
CA VAL A 5 14.06 -13.13 -16.48
C VAL A 5 13.76 -12.73 -15.03
N ASP A 6 14.75 -12.16 -14.34
CA ASP A 6 14.58 -11.68 -12.96
C ASP A 6 13.53 -10.57 -12.86
N ALA A 7 13.51 -9.64 -13.83
CA ALA A 7 12.50 -8.58 -13.93
C ALA A 7 11.11 -9.14 -14.21
N ALA A 8 10.99 -10.11 -15.12
CA ALA A 8 9.70 -10.76 -15.41
C ALA A 8 9.14 -11.48 -14.17
N TYR A 9 9.99 -12.18 -13.40
CA TYR A 9 9.56 -12.79 -12.14
C TYR A 9 9.14 -11.75 -11.09
N GLN A 10 9.78 -10.60 -11.05
CA GLN A 10 9.44 -9.51 -10.15
C GLN A 10 8.05 -8.93 -10.49
N GLU A 11 7.80 -8.61 -11.76
CA GLU A 11 6.49 -8.13 -12.24
C GLU A 11 5.39 -9.18 -12.05
N TYR A 12 5.69 -10.46 -12.31
CA TYR A 12 4.77 -11.56 -12.07
C TYR A 12 4.40 -11.67 -10.58
N THR A 13 5.40 -11.60 -9.70
CA THR A 13 5.19 -11.61 -8.25
C THR A 13 4.30 -10.44 -7.84
N GLU A 14 4.62 -9.23 -8.28
CA GLU A 14 3.86 -8.02 -7.98
C GLU A 14 2.39 -8.19 -8.38
N ALA A 15 2.13 -8.62 -9.61
CA ALA A 15 0.78 -8.83 -10.12
C ALA A 15 -0.01 -9.87 -9.32
N CYS A 16 0.60 -11.02 -9.02
CA CYS A 16 -0.03 -12.09 -8.25
C CYS A 16 -0.35 -11.66 -6.81
N VAL A 17 0.61 -11.03 -6.13
CA VAL A 17 0.39 -10.56 -4.75
C VAL A 17 -0.67 -9.47 -4.72
N LEU A 18 -0.60 -8.50 -5.63
CA LEU A 18 -1.57 -7.41 -5.68
C LEU A 18 -2.99 -7.94 -5.94
N LEU A 19 -3.15 -8.87 -6.88
CA LEU A 19 -4.44 -9.47 -7.18
C LEU A 19 -5.03 -10.15 -5.94
N GLN A 20 -4.25 -11.01 -5.28
CA GLN A 20 -4.74 -11.73 -4.10
C GLN A 20 -5.06 -10.80 -2.92
N LEU A 21 -4.24 -9.77 -2.70
CA LEU A 21 -4.47 -8.80 -1.63
C LEU A 21 -5.72 -7.97 -1.88
N VAL A 22 -5.95 -7.56 -3.13
CA VAL A 22 -7.10 -6.71 -3.47
C VAL A 22 -8.41 -7.50 -3.48
N ASP A 23 -8.40 -8.72 -4.01
CA ASP A 23 -9.61 -9.52 -4.21
C ASP A 23 -9.94 -10.44 -3.02
N GLU A 24 -8.93 -10.99 -2.35
CA GLU A 24 -9.12 -11.97 -1.27
C GLU A 24 -8.63 -11.52 0.10
N ASP A 25 -8.02 -10.33 0.22
CA ASP A 25 -7.42 -9.83 1.46
C ASP A 25 -6.37 -10.78 2.06
N ARG A 26 -5.70 -11.54 1.19
CA ARG A 26 -4.78 -12.63 1.57
C ARG A 26 -3.38 -12.39 1.01
N PHE A 27 -2.38 -12.58 1.86
CA PHE A 27 -0.98 -12.64 1.44
C PHE A 27 -0.67 -13.98 0.77
N VAL A 28 -0.05 -13.92 -0.41
CA VAL A 28 0.46 -15.10 -1.11
C VAL A 28 1.85 -15.42 -0.57
N SER A 29 2.07 -16.68 -0.22
CA SER A 29 3.36 -17.17 0.23
C SER A 29 4.35 -17.29 -0.94
N PHE A 30 5.64 -17.23 -0.62
CA PHE A 30 6.71 -17.43 -1.59
C PHE A 30 6.56 -18.73 -2.40
N GLU A 31 6.14 -19.81 -1.72
CA GLU A 31 5.98 -21.15 -2.29
C GLU A 31 4.86 -21.23 -3.32
N GLU A 32 3.78 -20.46 -3.13
CA GLU A 32 2.66 -20.38 -4.07
C GLU A 32 3.00 -19.63 -5.37
N ILE A 33 3.93 -18.68 -5.33
CA ILE A 33 4.31 -17.89 -6.51
C ILE A 33 5.31 -18.65 -7.39
N GLY A 34 6.20 -19.45 -6.79
CA GLY A 34 7.21 -20.21 -7.52
C GLY A 34 8.30 -19.36 -8.17
N ALA A 35 8.39 -18.06 -7.84
CA ALA A 35 9.45 -17.18 -8.29
C ALA A 35 10.73 -17.39 -7.46
N PRO A 36 11.92 -16.98 -7.93
CA PRO A 36 13.12 -16.91 -7.09
C PRO A 36 12.92 -15.95 -5.91
N MET A 37 13.49 -16.28 -4.73
CA MET A 37 13.31 -15.51 -3.50
C MET A 37 13.66 -14.02 -3.66
N PHE A 38 14.74 -13.71 -4.39
CA PHE A 38 15.13 -12.33 -4.65
C PHE A 38 14.07 -11.56 -5.46
N SER A 39 13.53 -12.16 -6.52
CA SER A 39 12.48 -11.55 -7.34
C SER A 39 11.18 -11.40 -6.56
N PHE A 40 10.84 -12.37 -5.71
CA PHE A 40 9.66 -12.31 -4.84
C PHE A 40 9.74 -11.11 -3.88
N VAL A 41 10.86 -10.97 -3.17
CA VAL A 41 11.04 -9.89 -2.18
C VAL A 41 11.08 -8.51 -2.86
N LEU A 42 11.71 -8.39 -4.03
CA LEU A 42 11.70 -7.16 -4.80
C LEU A 42 10.30 -6.82 -5.34
N GLY A 43 9.53 -7.82 -5.76
CA GLY A 43 8.15 -7.65 -6.22
C GLY A 43 7.23 -7.20 -5.09
N LEU A 44 7.36 -7.79 -3.89
CA LEU A 44 6.64 -7.33 -2.70
C LEU A 44 6.91 -5.85 -2.38
N ALA A 45 8.16 -5.41 -2.54
CA ALA A 45 8.49 -4.00 -2.32
C ALA A 45 7.81 -3.06 -3.35
N ASP A 46 7.57 -3.53 -4.57
CA ASP A 46 6.87 -2.76 -5.61
C ASP A 46 5.35 -2.73 -5.43
N VAL A 47 4.76 -3.80 -4.86
CA VAL A 47 3.33 -3.84 -4.47
C VAL A 47 2.94 -2.63 -3.60
N ILE A 48 3.84 -2.13 -2.75
CA ILE A 48 3.59 -0.94 -1.93
C ILE A 48 3.25 0.29 -2.79
N GLY A 49 3.90 0.44 -3.95
CA GLY A 49 3.61 1.51 -4.90
C GLY A 49 2.22 1.38 -5.54
N GLU A 50 1.82 0.15 -5.88
CA GLU A 50 0.49 -0.15 -6.43
C GLU A 50 -0.62 0.06 -5.39
N LEU A 51 -0.38 -0.34 -4.13
CA LEU A 51 -1.28 -0.08 -3.03
C LEU A 51 -1.45 1.43 -2.78
N ARG A 52 -0.39 2.24 -2.92
CA ARG A 52 -0.53 3.71 -2.89
C ARG A 52 -1.47 4.19 -3.99
N ARG A 53 -1.35 3.67 -5.21
CA ARG A 53 -2.25 4.04 -6.31
C ARG A 53 -3.70 3.72 -5.95
N LYS A 54 -3.98 2.53 -5.44
CA LYS A 54 -5.32 2.11 -4.98
C LYS A 54 -5.84 2.94 -3.81
N ALA A 55 -4.97 3.34 -2.88
CA ALA A 55 -5.33 4.22 -1.77
C ALA A 55 -5.76 5.60 -2.30
N LEU A 56 -4.98 6.20 -3.21
CA LEU A 56 -5.31 7.49 -3.82
C LEU A 56 -6.60 7.42 -4.64
N ASP A 57 -6.82 6.35 -5.41
CA ASP A 57 -8.08 6.14 -6.14
C ASP A 57 -9.27 6.02 -5.18
N SER A 58 -9.11 5.33 -4.06
CA SER A 58 -10.16 5.24 -3.03
C SER A 58 -10.47 6.60 -2.40
N LEU A 59 -9.45 7.43 -2.15
CA LEU A 59 -9.65 8.80 -1.67
C LEU A 59 -10.38 9.67 -2.71
N ARG A 60 -10.06 9.52 -4.01
CA ARG A 60 -10.78 10.20 -5.11
C ARG A 60 -12.26 9.83 -5.14
N GLU A 61 -12.60 8.59 -4.80
CA GLU A 61 -13.97 8.08 -4.65
C GLU A 61 -14.62 8.43 -3.29
N ARG A 62 -13.96 9.23 -2.44
CA ARG A 62 -14.38 9.56 -1.07
C ARG A 62 -14.54 8.33 -0.15
N ASN A 63 -13.92 7.21 -0.51
CA ASN A 63 -13.93 5.97 0.27
C ASN A 63 -12.70 5.90 1.20
N VAL A 64 -12.76 6.69 2.27
CA VAL A 64 -11.70 6.74 3.31
C VAL A 64 -11.40 5.37 3.95
N PRO A 65 -12.40 4.55 4.35
CA PRO A 65 -12.10 3.24 4.95
C PRO A 65 -11.30 2.31 4.03
N ARG A 66 -11.58 2.35 2.73
CA ARG A 66 -10.82 1.55 1.75
C ARG A 66 -9.40 2.07 1.57
N ALA A 67 -9.20 3.39 1.59
CA ALA A 67 -7.86 3.98 1.55
C ALA A 67 -7.03 3.62 2.80
N GLU A 68 -7.65 3.63 3.99
CA GLU A 68 -7.02 3.19 5.24
C GLU A 68 -6.64 1.70 5.18
N LYS A 69 -7.51 0.86 4.63
CA LYS A 69 -7.20 -0.57 4.41
C LYS A 69 -5.93 -0.74 3.57
N TYR A 70 -5.82 -0.03 2.45
CA TYR A 70 -4.62 -0.11 1.61
C TYR A 70 -3.37 0.43 2.31
N LEU A 71 -3.48 1.52 3.07
CA LEU A 71 -2.38 2.04 3.88
C LEU A 71 -1.89 1.00 4.91
N ASN A 72 -2.80 0.32 5.60
CA ASN A 72 -2.44 -0.73 6.56
C ASN A 72 -1.72 -1.91 5.89
N LEU A 73 -2.16 -2.32 4.70
CA LEU A 73 -1.47 -3.36 3.92
C LEU A 73 -0.05 -2.92 3.52
N MET A 74 0.13 -1.65 3.14
CA MET A 74 1.46 -1.11 2.84
C MET A 74 2.38 -1.17 4.07
N ASP A 75 1.88 -0.79 5.25
CA ASP A 75 2.62 -0.85 6.50
C ASP A 75 3.01 -2.30 6.85
N GLN A 76 2.08 -3.25 6.71
CA GLN A 76 2.33 -4.67 6.97
C GLN A 76 3.46 -5.21 6.08
N ILE A 77 3.39 -4.97 4.76
CA ILE A 77 4.44 -5.40 3.82
C ILE A 77 5.79 -4.78 4.21
N TYR A 78 5.81 -3.48 4.56
CA TYR A 78 7.04 -2.81 4.94
C TYR A 78 7.67 -3.40 6.21
N ILE A 79 6.86 -3.71 7.22
CA ILE A 79 7.30 -4.36 8.45
C ILE A 79 7.88 -5.74 8.13
N ASP A 80 7.20 -6.54 7.30
CA ASP A 80 7.67 -7.88 6.94
C ASP A 80 8.98 -7.84 6.15
N LEU A 81 9.13 -6.89 5.23
CA LEU A 81 10.37 -6.68 4.47
C LEU A 81 11.55 -6.24 5.35
N THR A 82 11.29 -5.39 6.34
CA THR A 82 12.33 -4.89 7.26
C THR A 82 12.62 -5.85 8.42
N GLY A 83 11.69 -6.77 8.72
CA GLY A 83 11.83 -7.82 9.72
C GLY A 83 12.79 -8.96 9.32
N MET A 84 13.24 -9.01 8.07
CA MET A 84 14.17 -10.04 7.56
C MET A 84 15.60 -9.98 8.14
N GLY A 85 15.90 -8.99 9.00
CA GLY A 85 17.19 -8.88 9.68
C GLY A 85 18.35 -8.75 8.70
N ASP A 86 19.45 -9.50 8.92
CA ASP A 86 20.66 -9.37 8.10
C ASP A 86 20.49 -9.86 6.65
N ALA A 87 19.49 -10.70 6.37
CA ALA A 87 19.18 -11.17 5.01
C ALA A 87 18.76 -10.01 4.09
N TYR A 88 18.22 -8.93 4.67
CA TYR A 88 17.90 -7.67 4.01
C TYR A 88 19.10 -7.05 3.28
N PHE A 89 20.31 -7.18 3.86
CA PHE A 89 21.53 -6.60 3.28
C PHE A 89 22.10 -7.42 2.13
N LEU A 90 21.70 -8.69 2.00
CA LEU A 90 22.17 -9.59 0.94
C LEU A 90 21.43 -9.35 -0.39
N ILE A 91 20.23 -8.78 -0.34
CA ILE A 91 19.40 -8.50 -1.52
C ILE A 91 19.79 -7.14 -2.11
N ARG A 92 20.53 -7.16 -3.22
CA ARG A 92 20.90 -5.92 -3.93
C ARG A 92 19.66 -5.16 -4.39
N GLY A 93 19.59 -3.88 -4.05
CA GLY A 93 18.50 -2.98 -4.46
C GLY A 93 17.32 -2.91 -3.50
N LEU A 94 17.16 -3.89 -2.60
CA LEU A 94 16.06 -3.90 -1.63
C LEU A 94 16.10 -2.70 -0.70
N ARG A 95 17.29 -2.35 -0.18
CA ARG A 95 17.44 -1.17 0.69
C ARG A 95 16.87 0.10 0.09
N ARG A 96 17.21 0.37 -1.16
CA ARG A 96 16.71 1.56 -1.88
C ARG A 96 15.20 1.48 -2.09
N LYS A 97 14.66 0.30 -2.41
CA LYS A 97 13.20 0.11 -2.56
C LYS A 97 12.48 0.32 -1.23
N CYS A 98 13.02 -0.17 -0.11
CA CYS A 98 12.43 0.06 1.22
C CYS A 98 12.50 1.53 1.65
N ASP A 99 13.58 2.24 1.35
CA ASP A 99 13.66 3.69 1.60
C ASP A 99 12.58 4.45 0.80
N ILE A 100 12.37 4.07 -0.46
CA ILE A 100 11.31 4.61 -1.32
C ILE A 100 9.93 4.24 -0.76
N ALA A 101 9.72 2.98 -0.39
CA ALA A 101 8.48 2.47 0.19
C ALA A 101 8.10 3.22 1.45
N ARG A 102 9.06 3.47 2.36
CA ARG A 102 8.86 4.28 3.56
C ARG A 102 8.34 5.67 3.22
N ARG A 103 8.99 6.35 2.27
CA ARG A 103 8.57 7.68 1.83
C ARG A 103 7.15 7.66 1.24
N ILE A 104 6.82 6.64 0.45
CA ILE A 104 5.49 6.44 -0.13
C ILE A 104 4.44 6.25 0.97
N ILE A 105 4.71 5.39 1.96
CA ILE A 105 3.84 5.13 3.11
C ILE A 105 3.55 6.41 3.89
N GLU A 106 4.59 7.17 4.26
CA GLU A 106 4.41 8.42 5.01
C GLU A 106 3.59 9.45 4.22
N ALA A 107 3.84 9.58 2.92
CA ALA A 107 3.05 10.45 2.06
C ALA A 107 1.58 9.99 2.02
N THR A 108 1.32 8.68 1.89
CA THR A 108 -0.05 8.13 1.84
C THR A 108 -0.77 8.36 3.17
N ARG A 109 -0.08 8.20 4.30
CA ARG A 109 -0.62 8.50 5.62
C ARG A 109 -1.03 9.96 5.75
N GLY A 110 -0.23 10.89 5.22
CA GLY A 110 -0.58 12.31 5.13
C GLY A 110 -1.84 12.54 4.29
N ASP A 111 -1.91 11.95 3.09
CA ASP A 111 -3.04 12.07 2.17
C ASP A 111 -4.35 11.57 2.82
N VAL A 112 -4.32 10.39 3.45
CA VAL A 112 -5.47 9.81 4.17
C VAL A 112 -5.90 10.67 5.34
N SER A 113 -4.95 11.13 6.16
CA SER A 113 -5.24 11.98 7.34
C SER A 113 -5.89 13.31 6.96
N ALA A 114 -5.46 13.90 5.84
CA ALA A 114 -6.05 15.11 5.29
C ALA A 114 -7.51 14.89 4.87
N GLU A 115 -7.82 13.78 4.21
CA GLU A 115 -9.19 13.47 3.77
C GLU A 115 -10.11 13.12 4.96
N VAL A 116 -9.62 12.41 5.98
CA VAL A 116 -10.35 12.17 7.23
C VAL A 116 -10.75 13.49 7.90
N SER A 117 -9.78 14.41 8.00
CA SER A 117 -10.01 15.73 8.60
C SER A 117 -11.02 16.55 7.81
N ARG A 118 -10.92 16.51 6.48
CA ARG A 118 -11.88 17.16 5.57
C ARG A 118 -13.30 16.63 5.77
N LYS A 119 -13.47 15.30 5.83
CA LYS A 119 -14.78 14.66 6.03
C LYS A 119 -15.40 15.02 7.40
N SER A 120 -14.57 15.10 8.44
CA SER A 120 -15.00 15.54 9.78
C SER A 120 -15.50 16.99 9.76
N LEU A 121 -14.81 17.87 9.03
CA LEU A 121 -15.22 19.25 8.85
C LEU A 121 -16.52 19.37 8.05
N GLU A 122 -16.65 18.67 6.93
CA GLU A 122 -17.90 18.59 6.15
C GLU A 122 -19.08 18.18 7.04
N SER A 123 -18.91 17.12 7.83
CA SER A 123 -19.94 16.62 8.76
C SER A 123 -20.32 17.63 9.84
N SER A 124 -19.35 18.40 10.34
CA SER A 124 -19.58 19.44 11.35
C SER A 124 -20.36 20.63 10.78
N ILE A 125 -20.06 21.03 9.54
CA ILE A 125 -20.78 22.08 8.83
C ILE A 125 -22.23 21.66 8.55
N GLU A 126 -22.46 20.41 8.12
CA GLU A 126 -23.81 19.89 7.88
C GLU A 126 -24.67 19.87 9.15
N LYS A 127 -24.10 19.41 10.27
CA LYS A 127 -24.77 19.45 11.59
C LYS A 127 -25.16 20.87 11.98
N PHE A 128 -24.22 21.80 11.89
CA PHE A 128 -24.47 23.20 12.22
C PHE A 128 -25.55 23.83 11.34
N ARG A 129 -25.54 23.54 10.03
CA ARG A 129 -26.58 24.01 9.09
C ARG A 129 -27.96 23.47 9.48
N LYS A 130 -28.06 22.21 9.91
CA LYS A 130 -29.32 21.61 10.35
C LYS A 130 -29.87 22.32 11.59
N GLU A 131 -29.02 22.57 12.60
CA GLU A 131 -29.41 23.30 13.82
C GLU A 131 -29.89 24.72 13.55
N LEU A 132 -29.29 25.42 12.57
CA LEU A 132 -29.75 26.75 12.14
C LEU A 132 -31.09 26.70 11.40
N GLY A 133 -31.34 25.65 10.63
CA GLY A 133 -32.59 25.43 9.90
C GLY A 133 -33.78 25.11 10.82
N GLU A 134 -33.53 24.43 11.94
CA GLU A 134 -34.55 24.07 12.95
C GLU A 134 -34.91 25.24 13.89
N ARG A 135 -34.15 26.34 13.87
CA ARG A 135 -34.42 27.57 14.64
C ARG A 135 -35.25 28.61 13.89
N ARG A 136 -35.78 28.28 12.70
CA ARG A 136 -36.73 29.09 11.93
C ARG A 136 -38.12 28.47 11.99
#